data_AF-A0AAE3TCN9-F1
#
_entry.id   AF-A0AAE3TCN9-F1
#
_cell.length_a   1.000
_cell.length_b   1.000
_cell.length_c   1.000
_cell.angle_alpha   90.00
_cell.angle_beta   90.00
_cell.angle_gamma   90.00
#
_symmetry.space_group_name_H-M   'P 1'
#
loop_
_entity.id
_entity.type
_entity.pdbx_description
1 polymer ?
#
loop_
_entity_poly.entity_id
_entity_poly.type
_entity_poly.pdbx_seq_one_letter_code
_entity_poly.pdbx_strand_id
1 'polypeptide(L)'
;MKVISISNKLIIILLLLPLLTVMKLHLFSTNVVVTYTTTWILSSIFYFVSVYYIKKNNISRKHTISFLILSVLIQISFLNFEPIGSDDIYRYMWDGKVQDAGINPYQYKPSDKKLNSLHSDILPERMNFKEMKTIYFPLSQWIFYFAYKLSNENYWGYKFFILISILISFLLFSKILEKCGLEKKYLLIFVLSPLIYFQFSVDGHLDAFGLPMLLASLYFYLNEKKVFSAIFLGLSFSIKPIGFVLLPIFFLNEKYFKDKIKFFIIPIIVFGLQFIPYFSSSNPFEAFLIYTKNWIYNGLIFNFFNAFIHNNQTARLITSALLLIILLPIYFSKLNFLAKCYYSFLFMIIFSPVVHPWYLNWILILIPLFPNWSGIYLVSAVSFTSLTILNYKLNGVWKDYLAIQIIEYLPVIILSITELYHLKPFSSHDKEKPKFSL
;
A
#
# COMPACT_ATOMS: atom_id res chain seq x y z
N MET A 1 -22.18 -29.77 0.79
CA MET A 1 -23.04 -28.57 0.82
C MET A 1 -23.50 -28.26 -0.60
N LYS A 2 -24.81 -28.36 -0.90
CA LYS A 2 -25.37 -27.82 -2.15
C LYS A 2 -25.14 -26.31 -2.15
N VAL A 3 -24.33 -25.82 -3.08
CA VAL A 3 -24.14 -24.38 -3.28
C VAL A 3 -25.48 -23.84 -3.80
N ILE A 4 -26.16 -23.03 -2.99
CA ILE A 4 -27.35 -22.28 -3.42
C ILE A 4 -26.90 -21.46 -4.63
N SER A 5 -27.47 -21.73 -5.82
CA SER A 5 -27.14 -20.96 -7.01
C SER A 5 -27.79 -19.59 -6.89
N ILE A 6 -26.96 -18.59 -6.64
CA ILE A 6 -27.40 -17.20 -6.56
C ILE A 6 -27.49 -16.64 -7.98
N SER A 7 -28.54 -15.87 -8.26
CA SER A 7 -28.70 -15.25 -9.57
C SER A 7 -27.59 -14.24 -9.87
N ASN A 8 -27.20 -14.11 -11.15
CA ASN A 8 -26.21 -13.12 -11.60
C ASN A 8 -26.56 -11.69 -11.17
N LYS A 9 -27.86 -11.35 -11.09
CA LYS A 9 -28.33 -10.04 -10.62
C LYS A 9 -27.93 -9.80 -9.16
N LEU A 10 -28.14 -10.79 -8.28
CA LEU A 10 -27.79 -10.65 -6.87
C LEU A 10 -26.27 -10.54 -6.68
N ILE A 11 -25.47 -11.25 -7.47
CA ILE A 11 -24.00 -11.09 -7.45
C ILE A 11 -23.61 -9.66 -7.79
N ILE A 12 -24.16 -9.08 -8.86
CA ILE A 12 -23.85 -7.69 -9.25
C ILE A 12 -24.23 -6.71 -8.14
N ILE A 13 -25.38 -6.90 -7.49
CA ILE A 13 -25.81 -6.07 -6.36
C ILE A 13 -24.78 -6.17 -5.22
N LEU A 14 -24.35 -7.38 -4.85
CA LEU A 14 -23.37 -7.57 -3.78
C LEU A 14 -22.04 -6.87 -4.08
N LEU A 15 -21.58 -6.91 -5.34
CA LEU A 15 -20.35 -6.24 -5.78
C LEU A 15 -20.47 -4.70 -5.81
N LEU A 16 -21.68 -4.15 -5.90
CA LEU A 16 -21.91 -2.70 -5.82
C LEU A 16 -21.85 -2.18 -4.37
N LEU A 17 -22.16 -3.01 -3.37
CA LEU A 17 -22.28 -2.57 -1.97
C LEU A 17 -21.03 -1.87 -1.41
N PRO A 18 -19.78 -2.35 -1.64
CA PRO A 18 -18.59 -1.64 -1.15
C PRO A 18 -18.51 -0.21 -1.70
N LEU A 19 -18.79 -0.06 -3.00
CA LEU A 19 -18.71 1.21 -3.73
C LEU A 19 -19.81 2.18 -3.32
N LEU A 20 -21.05 1.69 -3.23
CA LEU A 20 -22.20 2.49 -2.78
C LEU A 20 -22.02 2.95 -1.33
N THR A 21 -21.42 2.10 -0.49
CA THR A 21 -21.16 2.45 0.90
C THR A 21 -20.18 3.60 1.00
N VAL A 22 -19.07 3.59 0.23
CA VAL A 22 -18.10 4.70 0.18
C VAL A 22 -18.76 6.05 -0.15
N MET A 23 -19.78 6.05 -1.01
CA MET A 23 -20.51 7.27 -1.37
C MET A 23 -21.28 7.93 -0.22
N LYS A 24 -21.50 7.22 0.89
CA LYS A 24 -22.05 7.79 2.12
C LYS A 24 -21.20 8.95 2.67
N LEU A 25 -19.89 9.01 2.35
CA LEU A 25 -19.02 10.12 2.77
C LEU A 25 -19.42 11.48 2.17
N HIS A 26 -20.10 11.50 1.02
CA HIS A 26 -20.60 12.74 0.41
C HIS A 26 -21.90 13.24 1.03
N LEU A 27 -22.56 12.40 1.84
CA LEU A 27 -23.77 12.79 2.53
C LEU A 27 -23.40 13.64 3.75
N PHE A 28 -24.12 14.74 3.95
CA PHE A 28 -23.95 15.59 5.12
C PHE A 28 -24.08 14.77 6.41
N SER A 29 -23.05 14.84 7.25
CA SER A 29 -23.02 14.22 8.57
C SER A 29 -22.64 15.25 9.61
N THR A 30 -23.31 15.20 10.76
CA THR A 30 -22.96 16.01 11.94
C THR A 30 -21.62 15.59 12.54
N ASN A 31 -21.20 14.34 12.35
CA ASN A 31 -19.90 13.84 12.81
C ASN A 31 -19.18 13.09 11.70
N VAL A 32 -18.30 13.82 11.01
CA VAL A 32 -17.58 13.35 9.82
C VAL A 32 -16.70 12.13 10.13
N VAL A 33 -16.00 12.11 11.28
CA VAL A 33 -15.11 10.99 11.62
C VAL A 33 -15.88 9.71 12.00
N VAL A 34 -17.05 9.83 12.64
CA VAL A 34 -17.94 8.68 12.89
C VAL A 34 -18.45 8.10 11.58
N THR A 35 -18.86 8.96 10.64
CA THR A 35 -19.28 8.51 9.30
C THR A 35 -18.12 7.84 8.56
N TYR A 36 -16.91 8.40 8.60
CA TYR A 36 -15.72 7.79 8.03
C TYR A 36 -15.47 6.37 8.56
N THR A 37 -15.43 6.23 9.89
CA THR A 37 -15.16 4.96 10.58
C THR A 37 -16.21 3.90 10.24
N THR A 38 -17.49 4.24 10.41
CA THR A 38 -18.60 3.29 10.17
C THR A 38 -18.70 2.89 8.69
N THR A 39 -18.46 3.83 7.78
CA THR A 39 -18.48 3.57 6.32
C THR A 39 -17.31 2.69 5.89
N TRP A 40 -16.12 2.89 6.47
CA TRP A 40 -14.96 2.07 6.14
C TRP A 40 -15.14 0.63 6.62
N ILE A 41 -15.58 0.42 7.86
CA ILE A 41 -15.83 -0.93 8.39
C ILE A 41 -16.90 -1.63 7.55
N LEU A 42 -18.03 -0.95 7.28
CA LEU A 42 -19.13 -1.54 6.51
C LEU A 42 -18.73 -1.89 5.06
N SER A 43 -18.03 -0.98 4.38
CA SER A 43 -17.52 -1.25 3.02
C SER A 43 -16.52 -2.41 3.01
N SER A 44 -15.72 -2.59 4.07
CA SER A 44 -14.76 -3.70 4.20
C SER A 44 -15.42 -5.05 4.44
N ILE A 45 -16.53 -5.08 5.17
CA ILE A 45 -17.39 -6.27 5.31
C ILE A 45 -17.99 -6.65 3.95
N PHE A 46 -18.58 -5.69 3.23
CA PHE A 46 -19.13 -5.96 1.90
C PHE A 46 -18.05 -6.37 0.90
N TYR A 47 -16.85 -5.79 1.00
CA TYR A 47 -15.72 -6.17 0.16
C TYR A 47 -15.30 -7.62 0.43
N PHE A 48 -15.18 -8.04 1.70
CA PHE A 48 -14.85 -9.42 2.05
C PHE A 48 -15.83 -10.43 1.43
N VAL A 49 -17.14 -10.13 1.53
CA VAL A 49 -18.20 -10.93 0.90
C VAL A 49 -18.12 -10.89 -0.62
N SER A 50 -17.83 -9.72 -1.21
CA SER A 50 -17.68 -9.55 -2.66
C SER A 50 -16.56 -10.42 -3.23
N VAL A 51 -15.41 -10.51 -2.54
CA VAL A 51 -14.28 -11.34 -2.97
C VAL A 51 -14.64 -12.83 -3.00
N TYR A 52 -15.43 -13.31 -2.02
CA TYR A 52 -15.96 -14.68 -2.04
C TYR A 52 -16.74 -14.96 -3.34
N TYR A 53 -17.63 -14.05 -3.73
CA TYR A 53 -18.43 -14.19 -4.94
C TYR A 53 -17.62 -14.03 -6.23
N ILE A 54 -16.62 -13.14 -6.27
CA ILE A 54 -15.70 -13.01 -7.41
C ILE A 54 -14.96 -14.33 -7.67
N LYS A 55 -14.46 -14.99 -6.61
CA LYS A 55 -13.73 -16.26 -6.73
C LYS A 55 -14.62 -17.40 -7.23
N LYS A 56 -15.89 -17.44 -6.81
CA LYS A 56 -16.79 -18.58 -7.11
C LYS A 56 -17.59 -18.46 -8.40
N ASN A 57 -17.70 -17.26 -8.97
CA ASN A 57 -18.60 -17.01 -10.08
C ASN A 57 -17.87 -16.44 -11.29
N ASN A 58 -18.48 -16.60 -12.47
CA ASN A 58 -18.02 -15.94 -13.67
C ASN A 58 -18.61 -14.54 -13.72
N ILE A 59 -17.74 -13.54 -13.86
CA ILE A 59 -18.15 -12.15 -14.04
C ILE A 59 -17.74 -11.76 -15.45
N SER A 60 -18.71 -11.33 -16.25
CA SER A 60 -18.43 -11.00 -17.65
C SER A 60 -17.49 -9.79 -17.75
N ARG A 61 -16.76 -9.72 -18.86
CA ARG A 61 -15.88 -8.59 -19.17
C ARG A 61 -16.63 -7.25 -19.15
N LYS A 62 -17.89 -7.22 -19.62
CA LYS A 62 -18.74 -6.02 -19.59
C LYS A 62 -18.93 -5.52 -18.16
N HIS A 63 -19.33 -6.39 -17.22
CA HIS A 63 -19.49 -6.01 -15.81
C HIS A 63 -18.17 -5.57 -15.19
N THR A 64 -17.07 -6.27 -15.50
CA THR A 64 -15.73 -5.90 -15.01
C THR A 64 -15.36 -4.46 -15.42
N ILE A 65 -15.60 -4.10 -16.69
CA ILE A 65 -15.37 -2.74 -17.20
C ILE A 65 -16.34 -1.74 -16.55
N SER A 66 -17.61 -2.09 -16.34
CA SER A 66 -18.57 -1.22 -15.67
C SER A 66 -18.14 -0.88 -14.24
N PHE A 67 -17.66 -1.86 -13.46
CA PHE A 67 -17.13 -1.61 -12.11
C PHE A 67 -15.85 -0.76 -12.13
N LEU A 68 -14.99 -0.95 -13.13
CA LEU A 68 -13.80 -0.12 -13.31
C LEU A 68 -14.18 1.35 -13.56
N ILE A 69 -15.12 1.60 -14.49
CA ILE A 69 -15.63 2.94 -14.79
C ILE A 69 -16.27 3.56 -13.54
N LEU A 70 -17.12 2.80 -12.83
CA LEU A 70 -17.75 3.26 -11.60
C LEU A 70 -16.71 3.63 -10.53
N SER A 71 -15.67 2.80 -10.36
CA SER A 71 -14.57 3.09 -9.46
C SER A 71 -13.87 4.41 -9.80
N VAL A 72 -13.59 4.65 -11.09
CA VAL A 72 -12.96 5.91 -11.53
C VAL A 72 -13.87 7.11 -11.26
N LEU A 73 -15.17 7.01 -11.57
CA LEU A 73 -16.14 8.08 -11.29
C LEU A 73 -16.22 8.41 -9.79
N ILE A 74 -16.22 7.38 -8.94
CA ILE A 74 -16.16 7.54 -7.49
C ILE A 74 -14.89 8.27 -7.08
N GLN A 75 -13.72 7.87 -7.59
CA GLN A 75 -12.45 8.55 -7.25
C GLN A 75 -12.43 10.01 -7.70
N ILE A 76 -12.97 10.31 -8.89
CA ILE A 76 -13.11 11.69 -9.40
C ILE A 76 -13.96 12.54 -8.45
N SER A 77 -15.04 11.98 -7.89
CA SER A 77 -15.89 12.71 -6.94
C SER A 77 -15.15 13.13 -5.66
N PHE A 78 -14.03 12.49 -5.31
CA PHE A 78 -13.23 12.78 -4.12
C PHE A 78 -12.02 13.72 -4.38
N LEU A 79 -11.81 14.19 -5.62
CA LEU A 79 -10.66 15.06 -5.94
C LEU A 79 -10.64 16.34 -5.10
N ASN A 80 -11.82 16.96 -4.91
CA ASN A 80 -12.02 18.16 -4.08
C ASN A 80 -12.62 17.83 -2.70
N PHE A 81 -12.42 16.60 -2.20
CA PHE A 81 -12.88 16.21 -0.87
C PHE A 81 -11.78 16.40 0.18
N GLU A 82 -12.10 16.99 1.33
CA GLU A 82 -11.13 17.22 2.42
C GLU A 82 -10.72 15.87 3.07
N PRO A 83 -9.43 15.64 3.35
CA PRO A 83 -9.00 14.42 4.04
C PRO A 83 -9.62 14.31 5.44
N ILE A 84 -9.88 13.09 5.91
CA ILE A 84 -10.53 12.85 7.21
C ILE A 84 -9.63 12.02 8.12
N GLY A 85 -9.08 10.92 7.61
CA GLY A 85 -8.36 9.92 8.39
C GLY A 85 -6.89 10.27 8.63
N SER A 86 -6.29 11.09 7.76
CA SER A 86 -4.90 11.54 7.89
C SER A 86 -4.72 12.98 7.42
N ASP A 87 -3.82 13.70 8.08
CA ASP A 87 -3.46 15.08 7.75
C ASP A 87 -2.16 15.15 6.91
N ASP A 88 -1.62 14.00 6.46
CA ASP A 88 -0.34 13.92 5.73
C ASP A 88 -0.33 14.69 4.41
N ILE A 89 -1.49 14.86 3.77
CA ILE A 89 -1.59 15.57 2.49
C ILE A 89 -1.10 17.02 2.59
N TYR A 90 -1.32 17.66 3.74
CA TYR A 90 -0.81 18.99 4.03
C TYR A 90 0.72 19.00 4.08
N ARG A 91 1.34 17.90 4.52
CA ARG A 91 2.79 17.75 4.48
C ARG A 91 3.31 17.58 3.06
N TYR A 92 2.61 16.81 2.21
CA TYR A 92 2.99 16.69 0.79
C TYR A 92 2.91 18.04 0.09
N MET A 93 1.84 18.80 0.32
CA MET A 93 1.68 20.15 -0.25
C MET A 93 2.76 21.11 0.22
N TRP A 94 3.09 21.09 1.52
CA TRP A 94 4.16 21.91 2.09
C TRP A 94 5.52 21.61 1.48
N ASP A 95 5.90 20.33 1.42
CA ASP A 95 7.17 19.92 0.84
C ASP A 95 7.25 20.32 -0.66
N GLY A 96 6.13 20.22 -1.38
CA GLY A 96 6.00 20.74 -2.74
C GLY A 96 6.21 22.25 -2.84
N LYS A 97 5.61 23.03 -1.94
CA LYS A 97 5.77 24.49 -1.84
C LYS A 97 7.21 24.91 -1.54
N VAL A 98 7.86 24.23 -0.60
CA VAL A 98 9.27 24.49 -0.22
C VAL A 98 10.19 24.24 -1.43
N GLN A 99 9.98 23.13 -2.14
CA GLN A 99 10.76 22.81 -3.33
C GLN A 99 10.47 23.76 -4.49
N ASP A 100 9.22 24.23 -4.64
CA ASP A 100 8.86 25.25 -5.63
C ASP A 100 9.57 26.59 -5.40
N ALA A 101 9.80 26.94 -4.13
CA ALA A 101 10.60 28.09 -3.74
C ALA A 101 12.12 27.89 -3.94
N GLY A 102 12.55 26.76 -4.54
CA GLY A 102 13.97 26.43 -4.76
C GLY A 102 14.70 26.00 -3.48
N ILE A 103 13.98 25.67 -2.41
CA ILE A 103 14.55 25.28 -1.12
C ILE A 103 14.54 23.74 -1.02
N ASN A 104 15.64 23.19 -0.51
CA ASN A 104 15.73 21.75 -0.26
C ASN A 104 14.74 21.33 0.87
N PRO A 105 13.76 20.44 0.62
CA PRO A 105 12.74 20.05 1.60
C PRO A 105 13.30 19.25 2.80
N TYR A 106 14.53 18.73 2.71
CA TYR A 106 15.22 18.04 3.80
C TYR A 106 15.98 18.99 4.73
N GLN A 107 16.11 20.27 4.37
CA GLN A 107 16.99 21.20 5.08
C GLN A 107 16.38 21.75 6.36
N TYR A 108 15.10 22.11 6.32
CA TYR A 108 14.41 22.80 7.41
C TYR A 108 13.13 22.07 7.79
N LYS A 109 12.78 22.17 9.07
CA LYS A 109 11.46 21.74 9.55
C LYS A 109 10.41 22.81 9.21
N PRO A 110 9.14 22.44 8.96
CA PRO A 110 8.10 23.40 8.58
C PRO A 110 7.95 24.63 9.49
N SER A 111 8.20 24.47 10.80
CA SER A 111 8.15 25.55 11.79
C SER A 111 9.40 26.43 11.87
N ASP A 112 10.43 26.18 11.07
CA ASP A 112 11.66 26.98 11.08
C ASP A 112 11.38 28.42 10.62
N LYS A 113 11.93 29.40 11.34
CA LYS A 113 11.77 30.83 11.04
C LYS A 113 12.22 31.20 9.63
N LYS A 114 13.17 30.45 9.06
CA LYS A 114 13.64 30.64 7.69
C LYS A 114 12.58 30.38 6.63
N LEU A 115 11.50 29.67 6.97
CA LEU A 115 10.38 29.36 6.08
C LEU A 115 9.15 30.23 6.34
N ASN A 116 9.22 31.24 7.20
CA ASN A 116 8.08 32.12 7.53
C ASN A 116 7.46 32.79 6.30
N SER A 117 8.26 33.14 5.28
CA SER A 117 7.75 33.72 4.04
C SER A 117 6.92 32.74 3.20
N LEU A 118 6.99 31.44 3.50
CA LEU A 118 6.18 30.40 2.87
C LEU A 118 4.96 30.01 3.71
N HIS A 119 4.75 30.59 4.89
CA HIS A 119 3.55 30.33 5.68
C HIS A 119 2.32 30.98 5.03
N SER A 120 1.16 30.38 5.22
CA SER A 120 -0.15 30.82 4.75
C SER A 120 -1.21 30.50 5.81
N ASP A 121 -2.45 30.91 5.56
CA ASP A 121 -3.59 30.60 6.42
C ASP A 121 -3.87 29.09 6.56
N ILE A 122 -3.29 28.27 5.69
CA ILE A 122 -3.48 26.81 5.66
C ILE A 122 -2.24 26.08 6.16
N LEU A 123 -1.06 26.47 5.65
CA LEU A 123 0.21 25.78 5.88
C LEU A 123 1.20 26.68 6.62
N PRO A 124 1.92 26.16 7.62
CA PRO A 124 1.95 24.77 8.06
C PRO A 124 0.83 24.42 9.06
N GLU A 125 -0.12 25.30 9.36
CA GLU A 125 -1.02 25.13 10.51
C GLU A 125 -1.84 23.83 10.53
N ARG A 126 -2.35 23.39 9.38
CA ARG A 126 -3.13 22.16 9.26
C ARG A 126 -2.31 20.87 9.22
N MET A 127 -0.98 20.96 9.14
CA MET A 127 -0.12 19.79 8.97
C MET A 127 0.26 19.15 10.31
N ASN A 128 0.51 17.85 10.28
CA ASN A 128 1.17 17.12 11.36
C ASN A 128 2.71 17.26 11.30
N PHE A 129 3.39 16.98 12.42
CA PHE A 129 4.87 16.91 12.48
C PHE A 129 5.63 18.14 11.94
N LYS A 130 5.14 19.34 12.24
CA LYS A 130 5.76 20.64 11.89
C LYS A 130 7.20 20.79 12.42
N GLU A 131 7.51 20.06 13.49
CA GLU A 131 8.82 20.05 14.13
C GLU A 131 9.82 19.05 13.52
N MET A 132 9.41 18.30 12.48
CA MET A 132 10.25 17.29 11.84
C MET A 132 10.55 17.66 10.38
N LYS A 133 11.81 17.49 9.96
CA LYS A 133 12.21 17.55 8.54
C LYS A 133 11.54 16.43 7.75
N THR A 134 11.54 16.52 6.42
CA THR A 134 10.80 15.55 5.63
C THR A 134 11.40 14.15 5.73
N ILE A 135 10.52 13.15 5.78
CA ILE A 135 10.86 11.72 5.74
C ILE A 135 10.67 11.13 4.34
N TYR A 136 10.06 11.88 3.43
CA TYR A 136 9.63 11.37 2.12
C TYR A 136 10.79 11.35 1.14
N PHE A 137 10.82 10.32 0.31
CA PHE A 137 11.92 10.09 -0.62
C PHE A 137 11.80 10.91 -1.91
N PRO A 138 12.91 11.06 -2.65
CA PRO A 138 13.02 11.99 -3.77
C PRO A 138 11.92 11.90 -4.84
N LEU A 139 11.48 10.69 -5.22
CA LEU A 139 10.45 10.58 -6.25
C LEU A 139 9.11 11.16 -5.75
N SER A 140 8.78 10.92 -4.47
CA SER A 140 7.63 11.56 -3.84
C SER A 140 7.78 13.07 -3.78
N GLN A 141 8.99 13.57 -3.45
CA GLN A 141 9.27 15.02 -3.44
C GLN A 141 8.99 15.67 -4.80
N TRP A 142 9.42 15.06 -5.90
CA TRP A 142 9.12 15.58 -7.24
C TRP A 142 7.63 15.58 -7.55
N ILE A 143 6.90 14.54 -7.15
CA ILE A 143 5.45 14.48 -7.31
C ILE A 143 4.77 15.60 -6.50
N PHE A 144 5.23 15.85 -5.28
CA PHE A 144 4.73 16.94 -4.43
C PHE A 144 4.95 18.30 -5.08
N TYR A 145 6.14 18.54 -5.65
CA TYR A 145 6.44 19.75 -6.42
C TYR A 145 5.50 19.92 -7.61
N PHE A 146 5.30 18.89 -8.45
CA PHE A 146 4.40 19.00 -9.59
C PHE A 146 2.93 19.15 -9.19
N ALA A 147 2.51 18.51 -8.10
CA ALA A 147 1.18 18.68 -7.53
C ALA A 147 0.96 20.12 -7.04
N TYR A 148 1.93 20.69 -6.32
CA TYR A 148 1.87 22.08 -5.89
C TYR A 148 1.89 23.05 -7.08
N LYS A 149 2.71 22.81 -8.12
CA LYS A 149 2.66 23.59 -9.36
C LYS A 149 1.29 23.57 -10.04
N LEU A 150 0.59 22.45 -9.96
CA LEU A 150 -0.71 22.27 -10.63
C LEU A 150 -1.85 22.97 -9.89
N SER A 151 -1.86 22.93 -8.55
CA SER A 151 -3.01 23.38 -7.76
C SER A 151 -2.68 24.25 -6.54
N ASN A 152 -1.42 24.67 -6.38
CA ASN A 152 -0.90 25.36 -5.19
C ASN A 152 -1.29 24.62 -3.89
N GLU A 153 -1.83 25.35 -2.92
CA GLU A 153 -2.31 24.81 -1.64
C GLU A 153 -3.72 24.20 -1.73
N ASN A 154 -4.10 23.65 -2.89
CA ASN A 154 -5.25 22.75 -3.00
C ASN A 154 -4.81 21.31 -3.19
N TYR A 155 -5.46 20.40 -2.48
CA TYR A 155 -5.17 18.97 -2.54
C TYR A 155 -5.62 18.29 -3.84
N TRP A 156 -6.44 18.94 -4.68
CA TRP A 156 -6.98 18.33 -5.90
C TRP A 156 -5.92 17.98 -6.94
N GLY A 157 -4.88 18.81 -7.11
CA GLY A 157 -3.79 18.53 -8.05
C GLY A 157 -2.99 17.31 -7.61
N TYR A 158 -2.75 17.19 -6.30
CA TYR A 158 -2.13 16.01 -5.72
C TYR A 158 -3.00 14.74 -5.89
N LYS A 159 -4.30 14.83 -5.58
CA LYS A 159 -5.24 13.71 -5.76
C LYS A 159 -5.46 13.33 -7.23
N PHE A 160 -5.28 14.28 -8.15
CA PHE A 160 -5.29 14.02 -9.59
C PHE A 160 -4.10 13.12 -10.00
N PHE A 161 -2.91 13.36 -9.49
CA PHE A 161 -1.76 12.47 -9.73
C PHE A 161 -1.98 11.07 -9.11
N ILE A 162 -2.64 10.98 -7.95
CA ILE A 162 -3.07 9.69 -7.38
C ILE A 162 -4.01 8.95 -8.34
N LEU A 163 -5.02 9.63 -8.87
CA LEU A 163 -5.96 9.05 -9.83
C LEU A 163 -5.23 8.50 -11.07
N ILE A 164 -4.29 9.27 -11.64
CA ILE A 164 -3.45 8.80 -12.76
C ILE A 164 -2.69 7.52 -12.36
N SER A 165 -2.12 7.49 -11.16
CA SER A 165 -1.35 6.34 -10.67
C SER A 165 -2.21 5.09 -10.51
N ILE A 166 -3.46 5.24 -10.06
CA ILE A 166 -4.43 4.15 -9.96
C ILE A 166 -4.85 3.66 -11.35
N LEU A 167 -5.08 4.56 -12.31
CA LEU A 167 -5.38 4.19 -13.71
C LEU A 167 -4.23 3.40 -14.35
N ILE A 168 -2.98 3.84 -14.15
CA ILE A 168 -1.79 3.10 -14.61
C ILE A 168 -1.74 1.71 -13.94
N SER A 169 -2.04 1.64 -12.64
CA SER A 169 -2.11 0.37 -11.91
C SER A 169 -3.15 -0.57 -12.50
N PHE A 170 -4.36 -0.10 -12.84
CA PHE A 170 -5.39 -0.91 -13.49
C PHE A 170 -4.95 -1.47 -14.85
N LEU A 171 -4.25 -0.65 -15.65
CA LEU A 171 -3.71 -1.06 -16.94
C LEU A 171 -2.63 -2.15 -16.77
N LEU A 172 -1.67 -1.93 -15.88
CA LEU A 172 -0.60 -2.89 -15.60
C LEU A 172 -1.16 -4.20 -15.04
N PHE A 173 -2.13 -4.13 -14.14
CA PHE A 173 -2.83 -5.32 -13.64
C PHE A 173 -3.48 -6.13 -14.73
N SER A 174 -4.24 -5.45 -15.61
CA SER A 174 -4.92 -6.13 -16.70
C SER A 174 -3.93 -6.89 -17.59
N LYS A 175 -2.75 -6.31 -17.81
CA LYS A 175 -1.65 -6.95 -18.57
C LYS A 175 -0.99 -8.09 -17.80
N ILE A 176 -0.77 -7.96 -16.50
CA ILE A 176 -0.20 -9.02 -15.66
C ILE A 176 -1.16 -10.21 -15.58
N LEU A 177 -2.46 -9.98 -15.35
CA LEU A 177 -3.48 -11.04 -15.34
C LEU A 177 -3.47 -11.82 -16.65
N GLU A 178 -3.43 -11.11 -17.79
CA GLU A 178 -3.33 -11.73 -19.11
C GLU A 178 -2.05 -12.55 -19.29
N LYS A 179 -0.90 -12.00 -18.84
CA LYS A 179 0.38 -12.71 -18.86
C LYS A 179 0.37 -13.97 -18.00
N CYS A 180 -0.34 -13.94 -16.88
CA CYS A 180 -0.54 -15.08 -15.99
C CYS A 180 -1.68 -16.02 -16.43
N GLY A 181 -2.38 -15.74 -17.55
CA GLY A 181 -3.53 -16.54 -17.97
C GLY A 181 -4.71 -16.52 -16.97
N LEU A 182 -4.78 -15.50 -16.10
CA LEU A 182 -5.84 -15.33 -15.11
C LEU A 182 -7.01 -14.53 -15.70
N GLU A 183 -8.22 -14.82 -15.22
CA GLU A 183 -9.42 -14.11 -15.65
C GLU A 183 -9.39 -12.64 -15.23
N LYS A 184 -9.80 -11.72 -16.12
CA LYS A 184 -9.83 -10.28 -15.85
C LYS A 184 -10.76 -9.89 -14.68
N LYS A 185 -11.69 -10.76 -14.28
CA LYS A 185 -12.56 -10.53 -13.11
C LYS A 185 -11.79 -10.35 -11.80
N TYR A 186 -10.59 -10.93 -11.67
CA TYR A 186 -9.79 -10.78 -10.47
C TYR A 186 -9.31 -9.35 -10.23
N LEU A 187 -9.29 -8.51 -11.27
CA LEU A 187 -9.08 -7.06 -11.12
C LEU A 187 -10.11 -6.43 -10.16
N LEU A 188 -11.32 -7.00 -10.06
CA LEU A 188 -12.35 -6.51 -9.14
C LEU A 188 -11.97 -6.63 -7.67
N ILE A 189 -11.05 -7.53 -7.31
CA ILE A 189 -10.51 -7.60 -5.94
C ILE A 189 -9.73 -6.32 -5.61
N PHE A 190 -8.97 -5.78 -6.56
CA PHE A 190 -8.28 -4.51 -6.36
C PHE A 190 -9.26 -3.32 -6.43
N VAL A 191 -10.13 -3.30 -7.45
CA VAL A 191 -11.07 -2.19 -7.71
C VAL A 191 -12.07 -1.98 -6.59
N LEU A 192 -12.60 -3.05 -5.99
CA LEU A 192 -13.62 -2.97 -4.94
C LEU A 192 -13.04 -2.77 -3.54
N SER A 193 -11.70 -2.76 -3.40
CA SER A 193 -11.07 -2.64 -2.09
C SER A 193 -11.31 -1.25 -1.48
N PRO A 194 -11.86 -1.17 -0.25
CA PRO A 194 -12.05 0.10 0.44
C PRO A 194 -10.75 0.88 0.64
N LEU A 195 -9.60 0.20 0.73
CA LEU A 195 -8.30 0.86 0.90
C LEU A 195 -8.01 1.85 -0.23
N ILE A 196 -8.42 1.56 -1.47
CA ILE A 196 -8.22 2.47 -2.61
C ILE A 196 -8.96 3.79 -2.38
N TYR A 197 -10.16 3.72 -1.82
CA TYR A 197 -10.99 4.91 -1.62
C TYR A 197 -10.59 5.68 -0.38
N PHE A 198 -10.51 5.00 0.76
CA PHE A 198 -10.19 5.65 2.03
C PHE A 198 -8.75 6.16 2.06
N GLN A 199 -7.79 5.32 1.67
CA GLN A 199 -6.38 5.69 1.82
C GLN A 199 -5.87 6.57 0.68
N PHE A 200 -6.44 6.50 -0.53
CA PHE A 200 -5.95 7.27 -1.67
C PHE A 200 -6.92 8.38 -2.09
N SER A 201 -8.19 8.08 -2.33
CA SER A 201 -9.13 9.11 -2.80
C SER A 201 -9.50 10.12 -1.70
N VAL A 202 -9.73 9.65 -0.48
CA VAL A 202 -10.09 10.49 0.67
C VAL A 202 -8.83 11.07 1.31
N ASP A 203 -7.91 10.23 1.79
CA ASP A 203 -6.78 10.72 2.61
C ASP A 203 -5.49 11.01 1.81
N GLY A 204 -5.40 10.59 0.55
CA GLY A 204 -4.29 10.97 -0.33
C GLY A 204 -2.92 10.37 0.04
N HIS A 205 -2.86 9.16 0.60
CA HIS A 205 -1.55 8.56 0.94
C HIS A 205 -0.68 8.31 -0.31
N LEU A 206 0.59 8.71 -0.19
CA LEU A 206 1.60 8.66 -1.26
C LEU A 206 1.88 7.25 -1.81
N ASP A 207 1.53 6.20 -1.05
CA ASP A 207 1.73 4.81 -1.44
C ASP A 207 1.10 4.47 -2.79
N ALA A 208 0.04 5.19 -3.19
CA ALA A 208 -0.58 5.10 -4.51
C ALA A 208 0.42 5.26 -5.68
N PHE A 209 1.46 6.08 -5.50
CA PHE A 209 2.52 6.30 -6.51
C PHE A 209 3.49 5.12 -6.61
N GLY A 210 3.65 4.36 -5.52
CA GLY A 210 4.54 3.21 -5.46
C GLY A 210 3.97 1.96 -6.13
N LEU A 211 2.64 1.81 -6.09
CA LEU A 211 1.93 0.67 -6.68
C LEU A 211 2.18 0.49 -8.18
N PRO A 212 2.00 1.50 -9.06
CA PRO A 212 2.25 1.31 -10.49
C PRO A 212 3.73 1.03 -10.79
N MET A 213 4.66 1.55 -9.99
CA MET A 213 6.10 1.26 -10.14
C MET A 213 6.40 -0.21 -9.83
N LEU A 214 5.86 -0.74 -8.73
CA LEU A 214 6.03 -2.14 -8.39
C LEU A 214 5.32 -3.06 -9.40
N LEU A 215 4.10 -2.72 -9.83
CA LEU A 215 3.39 -3.46 -10.87
C LEU A 215 4.14 -3.45 -12.21
N ALA A 216 4.73 -2.31 -12.59
CA ALA A 216 5.57 -2.23 -13.78
C ALA A 216 6.80 -3.13 -13.64
N SER A 217 7.44 -3.14 -12.46
CA SER A 217 8.55 -4.05 -12.17
C SER A 217 8.16 -5.52 -12.37
N LEU A 218 7.03 -5.95 -11.79
CA LEU A 218 6.50 -7.31 -11.93
C LEU A 218 6.13 -7.62 -13.39
N TYR A 219 5.45 -6.69 -14.08
CA TYR A 219 5.07 -6.85 -15.48
C TYR A 219 6.29 -7.06 -16.39
N PHE A 220 7.31 -6.20 -16.26
CA PHE A 220 8.53 -6.34 -17.07
C PHE A 220 9.33 -7.58 -16.67
N TYR A 221 9.30 -7.99 -15.40
CA TYR A 221 9.92 -9.23 -14.94
C TYR A 221 9.32 -10.43 -15.66
N LEU A 222 7.99 -10.57 -15.62
CA LEU A 222 7.25 -11.66 -16.25
C LEU A 222 7.43 -11.68 -17.78
N ASN A 223 7.81 -10.56 -18.39
CA ASN A 223 8.09 -10.44 -19.82
C ASN A 223 9.59 -10.52 -20.16
N GLU A 224 10.43 -10.99 -19.24
CA GLU A 224 11.89 -11.15 -19.41
C GLU A 224 12.63 -9.83 -19.73
N LYS A 225 12.00 -8.68 -19.48
CA LYS A 225 12.58 -7.33 -19.65
C LYS A 225 13.26 -6.88 -18.34
N LYS A 226 14.29 -7.62 -17.94
CA LYS A 226 14.93 -7.54 -16.61
C LYS A 226 15.45 -6.16 -16.24
N VAL A 227 16.05 -5.42 -17.18
CA VAL A 227 16.58 -4.07 -16.92
C VAL A 227 15.45 -3.10 -16.55
N PHE A 228 14.37 -3.07 -17.35
CA PHE A 228 13.19 -2.25 -17.03
C PHE A 228 12.56 -2.67 -15.71
N SER A 229 12.46 -3.98 -15.46
CA SER A 229 11.97 -4.50 -14.18
C SER A 229 12.77 -3.96 -13.00
N ALA A 230 14.10 -4.00 -13.08
CA ALA A 230 14.99 -3.52 -12.03
C ALA A 230 14.95 -1.98 -11.87
N ILE A 231 14.81 -1.23 -12.97
CA ILE A 231 14.63 0.23 -12.92
C ILE A 231 13.35 0.58 -12.15
N PHE A 232 12.22 -0.02 -12.53
CA PHE A 232 10.94 0.25 -11.87
C PHE A 232 10.91 -0.21 -10.40
N LEU A 233 11.67 -1.26 -10.07
CA LEU A 233 11.87 -1.66 -8.67
C LEU A 233 12.59 -0.57 -7.87
N GLY A 234 13.66 0.02 -8.41
CA GLY A 234 14.37 1.14 -7.81
C GLY A 234 13.51 2.41 -7.69
N LEU A 235 12.69 2.71 -8.71
CA LEU A 235 11.72 3.81 -8.63
C LEU A 235 10.66 3.58 -7.54
N SER A 236 10.20 2.35 -7.36
CA SER A 236 9.29 1.98 -6.28
C SER A 236 9.92 2.23 -4.91
N PHE A 237 11.20 1.90 -4.73
CA PHE A 237 11.94 2.17 -3.49
C PHE A 237 12.00 3.66 -3.17
N SER A 238 12.11 4.51 -4.19
CA SER A 238 12.14 5.98 -4.05
C SER A 238 10.78 6.62 -3.77
N ILE A 239 9.69 5.86 -3.84
CA ILE A 239 8.43 6.23 -3.21
C ILE A 239 8.43 5.75 -1.77
N LYS A 240 8.75 4.46 -1.58
CA LYS A 240 8.78 3.84 -0.26
C LYS A 240 9.68 2.59 -0.25
N PRO A 241 10.56 2.41 0.74
CA PRO A 241 11.53 1.31 0.74
C PRO A 241 10.91 -0.04 1.14
N ILE A 242 9.59 -0.17 1.12
CA ILE A 242 8.91 -1.41 1.51
C ILE A 242 9.19 -2.55 0.51
N GLY A 243 9.47 -2.22 -0.76
CA GLY A 243 9.81 -3.19 -1.79
C GLY A 243 11.18 -3.85 -1.62
N PHE A 244 12.05 -3.37 -0.72
CA PHE A 244 13.38 -3.98 -0.50
C PHE A 244 13.28 -5.45 -0.07
N VAL A 245 12.19 -5.84 0.59
CA VAL A 245 11.91 -7.23 0.98
C VAL A 245 11.83 -8.19 -0.23
N LEU A 246 11.61 -7.66 -1.43
CA LEU A 246 11.54 -8.45 -2.66
C LEU A 246 12.91 -8.62 -3.34
N LEU A 247 13.91 -7.82 -3.00
CA LEU A 247 15.23 -7.85 -3.65
C LEU A 247 15.85 -9.26 -3.65
N PRO A 248 15.83 -10.01 -2.52
CA PRO A 248 16.33 -11.39 -2.50
C PRO A 248 15.54 -12.32 -3.43
N ILE A 249 14.23 -12.10 -3.61
CA ILE A 249 13.40 -12.93 -4.48
C ILE A 249 13.81 -12.74 -5.94
N PHE A 250 13.89 -11.49 -6.41
CA PHE A 250 14.36 -11.20 -7.76
C PHE A 250 15.77 -11.75 -7.99
N PHE A 251 16.68 -11.56 -7.04
CA PHE A 251 18.05 -12.06 -7.13
C PHE A 251 18.12 -13.61 -7.18
N LEU A 252 17.39 -14.30 -6.32
CA LEU A 252 17.44 -15.76 -6.20
C LEU A 252 16.66 -16.49 -7.29
N ASN A 253 15.65 -15.84 -7.87
CA ASN A 253 14.86 -16.42 -8.95
C ASN A 253 15.61 -16.44 -10.30
N GLU A 254 16.69 -15.67 -10.44
CA GLU A 254 17.51 -15.65 -11.65
C GLU A 254 18.49 -16.83 -11.73
N LYS A 255 18.57 -17.44 -12.92
CA LYS A 255 19.51 -18.55 -13.19
C LYS A 255 20.95 -18.07 -13.36
N TYR A 256 21.16 -16.98 -14.10
CA TYR A 256 22.49 -16.51 -14.49
C TYR A 256 23.00 -15.42 -13.56
N PHE A 257 24.26 -15.53 -13.12
CA PHE A 257 24.88 -14.57 -12.19
C PHE A 257 24.83 -13.12 -12.68
N LYS A 258 24.99 -12.89 -13.99
CA LYS A 258 24.84 -11.56 -14.60
C LYS A 258 23.47 -10.92 -14.35
N ASP A 259 22.40 -11.72 -14.33
CA ASP A 259 21.05 -11.22 -14.12
C ASP A 259 20.77 -11.01 -12.62
N LYS A 260 21.37 -11.85 -11.75
CA LYS A 260 21.39 -11.62 -10.30
C LYS A 260 21.99 -10.25 -9.96
N ILE A 261 23.14 -9.94 -10.55
CA ILE A 261 23.82 -8.65 -10.37
C ILE A 261 22.93 -7.49 -10.83
N LYS A 262 22.21 -7.62 -11.95
CA LYS A 262 21.28 -6.57 -12.41
C LYS A 262 20.23 -6.23 -11.36
N PHE A 263 19.60 -7.25 -10.78
CA PHE A 263 18.59 -7.06 -9.74
C PHE A 263 19.16 -6.60 -8.41
N PHE A 264 20.47 -6.73 -8.17
CA PHE A 264 21.12 -6.12 -7.02
C PHE A 264 21.50 -4.64 -7.29
N ILE A 265 22.21 -4.38 -8.39
CA ILE A 265 22.83 -3.08 -8.66
C ILE A 265 21.83 -2.04 -9.17
N ILE A 266 21.02 -2.38 -10.18
CA ILE A 266 20.19 -1.39 -10.89
C ILE A 266 19.17 -0.72 -9.95
N PRO A 267 18.41 -1.46 -9.11
CA PRO A 267 17.44 -0.82 -8.21
C PRO A 267 18.13 0.11 -7.20
N ILE A 268 19.30 -0.27 -6.69
CA ILE A 268 20.08 0.53 -5.73
C ILE A 268 20.61 1.81 -6.39
N ILE A 269 21.15 1.71 -7.62
CA ILE A 269 21.60 2.89 -8.37
C ILE A 269 20.43 3.82 -8.65
N VAL A 270 19.32 3.31 -9.19
CA VAL A 270 18.14 4.13 -9.50
C VAL A 270 17.57 4.79 -8.25
N PHE A 271 17.55 4.09 -7.12
CA PHE A 271 17.18 4.65 -5.83
C PHE A 271 18.15 5.76 -5.38
N GLY A 272 19.45 5.48 -5.36
CA GLY A 272 20.48 6.39 -4.86
C GLY A 272 20.68 7.65 -5.70
N LEU A 273 20.62 7.54 -7.04
CA LEU A 273 20.81 8.67 -7.95
C LEU A 273 19.81 9.81 -7.70
N GLN A 274 18.61 9.50 -7.21
CA GLN A 274 17.58 10.51 -6.97
C GLN A 274 17.86 11.37 -5.74
N PHE A 275 18.74 10.93 -4.85
CA PHE A 275 19.15 11.74 -3.69
C PHE A 275 20.25 12.76 -4.02
N ILE A 276 20.92 12.64 -5.18
CA ILE A 276 22.03 13.53 -5.57
C ILE A 276 21.68 15.02 -5.44
N PRO A 277 20.50 15.50 -5.90
CA PRO A 277 20.16 16.92 -5.79
C PRO A 277 20.03 17.45 -4.35
N TYR A 278 19.87 16.57 -3.35
CA TYR A 278 19.50 16.94 -1.99
C TYR A 278 20.66 16.88 -0.98
N PHE A 279 21.75 16.18 -1.30
CA PHE A 279 22.89 16.03 -0.38
C PHE A 279 23.74 17.29 -0.18
N SER A 280 23.63 18.26 -1.09
CA SER A 280 24.46 19.47 -1.05
C SER A 280 24.19 20.35 0.17
N SER A 281 22.95 20.35 0.68
CA SER A 281 22.53 21.26 1.75
C SER A 281 21.96 20.58 3.00
N SER A 282 21.78 19.25 3.01
CA SER A 282 21.27 18.52 4.17
C SER A 282 21.53 17.01 4.08
N ASN A 283 21.32 16.29 5.20
CA ASN A 283 21.27 14.84 5.22
C ASN A 283 19.81 14.36 5.03
N PRO A 284 19.44 13.82 3.85
CA PRO A 284 18.06 13.41 3.57
C PRO A 284 17.59 12.18 4.38
N PHE A 285 18.49 11.49 5.07
CA PHE A 285 18.14 10.33 5.90
C PHE A 285 17.91 10.65 7.38
N GLU A 286 18.19 11.87 7.84
CA GLU A 286 18.13 12.24 9.26
C GLU A 286 16.75 11.97 9.87
N ALA A 287 15.70 12.58 9.31
CA ALA A 287 14.34 12.40 9.81
C ALA A 287 13.81 10.99 9.59
N PHE A 288 14.17 10.34 8.48
CA PHE A 288 13.81 8.95 8.22
C PHE A 288 14.40 8.00 9.28
N LEU A 289 15.65 8.21 9.71
CA LEU A 289 16.27 7.43 10.78
C LEU A 289 15.60 7.68 12.14
N ILE A 290 15.16 8.91 12.42
CA ILE A 290 14.38 9.22 13.63
C ILE A 290 13.04 8.49 13.59
N TYR A 291 12.35 8.52 12.45
CA TYR A 291 11.07 7.82 12.26
C TYR A 291 11.21 6.31 12.49
N THR A 292 12.16 5.67 11.82
CA THR A 292 12.37 4.21 11.91
C THR A 292 12.75 3.72 13.32
N LYS A 293 13.38 4.58 14.14
CA LYS A 293 13.72 4.27 15.53
C LYS A 293 12.54 4.41 16.49
N ASN A 294 11.65 5.37 16.26
CA ASN A 294 10.69 5.81 17.28
C ASN A 294 9.24 5.41 16.98
N TRP A 295 8.82 5.37 15.71
CA TRP A 295 7.42 5.14 15.39
C TRP A 295 6.99 3.72 15.67
N ILE A 296 5.84 3.57 16.35
CA ILE A 296 5.19 2.29 16.66
C ILE A 296 3.71 2.49 16.40
N TYR A 297 3.10 1.56 15.67
CA TYR A 297 1.65 1.57 15.46
C TYR A 297 1.18 0.21 14.93
N ASN A 298 0.14 -0.36 15.54
CA ASN A 298 -0.55 -1.55 15.05
C ASN A 298 0.32 -2.77 14.73
N GLY A 299 1.48 -2.93 15.38
CA GLY A 299 2.38 -4.07 15.16
C GLY A 299 2.20 -5.16 16.20
N LEU A 300 1.39 -6.19 15.95
CA LEU A 300 1.05 -7.22 16.96
C LEU A 300 2.30 -7.90 17.55
N ILE A 301 3.16 -8.47 16.70
CA ILE A 301 4.34 -9.23 17.15
C ILE A 301 5.33 -8.30 17.86
N PHE A 302 5.53 -7.10 17.32
CA PHE A 302 6.40 -6.10 17.95
C PHE A 302 5.88 -5.67 19.32
N ASN A 303 4.59 -5.33 19.42
CA ASN A 303 3.98 -4.89 20.67
C ASN A 303 4.02 -5.99 21.73
N PHE A 304 3.85 -7.25 21.33
CA PHE A 304 4.03 -8.39 22.24
C PHE A 304 5.42 -8.37 22.88
N PHE A 305 6.50 -8.35 22.09
CA PHE A 305 7.86 -8.32 22.65
C PHE A 305 8.15 -7.02 23.42
N ASN A 306 7.72 -5.88 22.91
CA ASN A 306 7.95 -4.58 23.56
C ASN A 306 7.24 -4.48 24.92
N ALA A 307 6.10 -5.17 25.11
CA ALA A 307 5.37 -5.21 26.37
C ALA A 307 6.11 -5.93 27.51
N PHE A 308 7.04 -6.84 27.19
CA PHE A 308 7.85 -7.54 28.20
C PHE A 308 9.28 -6.97 28.32
N ILE A 309 9.87 -6.53 27.21
CA ILE A 309 11.26 -6.08 27.16
C ILE A 309 11.39 -4.62 27.63
N HIS A 310 10.36 -3.81 27.41
CA HIS A 310 10.35 -2.36 27.68
C HIS A 310 11.52 -1.61 27.01
N ASN A 311 12.04 -2.13 25.89
CA ASN A 311 13.05 -1.49 25.07
C ASN A 311 12.68 -1.61 23.59
N ASN A 312 12.34 -0.45 23.00
CA ASN A 312 11.91 -0.34 21.61
C ASN A 312 12.94 -0.91 20.62
N GLN A 313 14.22 -0.60 20.80
CA GLN A 313 15.27 -1.05 19.88
C GLN A 313 15.49 -2.57 19.97
N THR A 314 15.56 -3.11 21.19
CA THR A 314 15.71 -4.55 21.38
C THR A 314 14.50 -5.32 20.83
N ALA A 315 13.28 -4.82 21.04
CA ALA A 315 12.08 -5.42 20.47
C ALA A 315 12.10 -5.41 18.93
N ARG A 316 12.56 -4.32 18.28
CA ARG A 316 12.73 -4.26 16.82
C ARG A 316 13.76 -5.26 16.31
N LEU A 317 14.88 -5.43 17.03
CA LEU A 317 15.91 -6.38 16.64
C LEU A 317 15.37 -7.82 16.69
N ILE A 318 14.63 -8.16 17.75
CA ILE A 318 14.01 -9.49 17.89
C ILE A 318 12.97 -9.72 16.79
N THR A 319 12.06 -8.77 16.54
CA THR A 319 11.06 -8.95 15.48
C THR A 319 11.69 -9.01 14.09
N SER A 320 12.75 -8.25 13.84
CA SER A 320 13.50 -8.31 12.57
C SER A 320 14.21 -9.66 12.40
N ALA A 321 14.80 -10.20 13.47
CA ALA A 321 15.42 -11.52 13.44
C ALA A 321 14.38 -12.63 13.16
N LEU A 322 13.21 -12.57 13.82
CA LEU A 322 12.12 -13.50 13.58
C LEU A 322 11.57 -13.38 12.15
N LEU A 323 11.42 -12.16 11.63
CA LEU A 323 11.04 -11.95 10.24
C LEU A 323 12.04 -12.63 9.29
N LEU A 324 13.35 -12.46 9.50
CA LEU A 324 14.36 -13.12 8.69
C LEU A 324 14.29 -14.64 8.78
N ILE A 325 14.05 -15.20 9.97
CA ILE A 325 13.86 -16.64 10.17
C ILE A 325 12.67 -17.17 9.34
N ILE A 326 11.58 -16.41 9.23
CA ILE A 326 10.40 -16.78 8.43
C ILE A 326 10.64 -16.57 6.92
N LEU A 327 11.31 -15.48 6.53
CA LEU A 327 11.53 -15.15 5.12
C LEU A 327 12.59 -16.03 4.45
N LEU A 328 13.64 -16.47 5.17
CA LEU A 328 14.70 -17.30 4.60
C LEU A 328 14.15 -18.59 3.95
N PRO A 329 13.33 -19.42 4.61
CA PRO A 329 12.69 -20.57 3.96
C PRO A 329 11.87 -20.18 2.72
N ILE A 330 11.16 -19.05 2.74
CA ILE A 330 10.34 -18.59 1.61
C ILE A 330 11.23 -18.24 0.42
N TYR A 331 12.31 -17.50 0.64
CA TYR A 331 13.26 -17.10 -0.40
C TYR A 331 13.88 -18.31 -1.11
N PHE A 332 14.27 -19.34 -0.35
CA PHE A 332 14.89 -20.57 -0.89
C PHE A 332 13.88 -21.67 -1.26
N SER A 333 12.58 -21.47 -1.01
CA SER A 333 11.54 -22.45 -1.35
C SER A 333 11.38 -22.66 -2.87
N LYS A 334 10.65 -23.72 -3.23
CA LYS A 334 10.16 -23.99 -4.60
C LYS A 334 8.82 -23.31 -4.91
N LEU A 335 8.38 -22.37 -4.09
CA LEU A 335 7.19 -21.57 -4.38
C LEU A 335 7.41 -20.76 -5.66
N ASN A 336 6.33 -20.51 -6.39
CA ASN A 336 6.39 -19.65 -7.57
C ASN A 336 6.78 -18.20 -7.17
N PHE A 337 7.34 -17.46 -8.12
CA PHE A 337 7.83 -16.09 -7.91
C PHE A 337 6.80 -15.16 -7.25
N LEU A 338 5.55 -15.13 -7.74
CA LEU A 338 4.50 -14.26 -7.21
C LEU A 338 4.07 -14.66 -5.80
N ALA A 339 4.01 -15.96 -5.49
CA ALA A 339 3.72 -16.46 -4.16
C ALA A 339 4.83 -16.04 -3.16
N LYS A 340 6.10 -16.10 -3.57
CA LYS A 340 7.21 -15.59 -2.73
C LYS A 340 7.03 -14.10 -2.44
N CYS A 341 6.70 -13.29 -3.44
CA CYS A 341 6.42 -11.86 -3.25
C CYS A 341 5.24 -11.64 -2.29
N TYR A 342 4.16 -12.39 -2.45
CA TYR A 342 2.96 -12.31 -1.63
C TYR A 342 3.27 -12.57 -0.16
N TYR A 343 3.87 -13.73 0.15
CA TYR A 343 4.17 -14.09 1.53
C TYR A 343 5.25 -13.20 2.14
N SER A 344 6.19 -12.68 1.34
CA SER A 344 7.20 -11.77 1.85
C SER A 344 6.61 -10.44 2.31
N PHE A 345 5.66 -9.87 1.55
CA PHE A 345 4.91 -8.70 2.03
C PHE A 345 4.02 -9.03 3.21
N LEU A 346 3.32 -10.17 3.18
CA LEU A 346 2.43 -10.59 4.27
C LEU A 346 3.18 -10.69 5.60
N PHE A 347 4.29 -11.43 5.63
CA PHE A 347 5.07 -11.58 6.85
C PHE A 347 5.79 -10.31 7.25
N MET A 348 6.28 -9.51 6.30
CA MET A 348 6.82 -8.20 6.66
C MET A 348 5.76 -7.33 7.36
N ILE A 349 4.49 -7.36 6.93
CA ILE A 349 3.41 -6.65 7.62
C ILE A 349 3.19 -7.21 9.04
N ILE A 350 3.09 -8.54 9.19
CA ILE A 350 2.87 -9.20 10.50
C ILE A 350 3.97 -8.87 11.52
N PHE A 351 5.22 -8.79 11.07
CA PHE A 351 6.38 -8.55 11.95
C PHE A 351 6.81 -7.07 12.02
N SER A 352 6.15 -6.16 11.29
CA SER A 352 6.52 -4.75 11.30
C SER A 352 6.14 -4.08 12.63
N PRO A 353 6.99 -3.18 13.17
CA PRO A 353 6.64 -2.36 14.33
C PRO A 353 5.61 -1.27 14.01
N VAL A 354 5.43 -0.95 12.72
CA VAL A 354 4.51 0.09 12.24
C VAL A 354 3.71 -0.46 11.08
N VAL A 355 2.39 -0.51 11.24
CA VAL A 355 1.46 -0.96 10.20
C VAL A 355 0.32 0.02 10.08
N HIS A 356 0.52 1.02 9.23
CA HIS A 356 -0.58 1.87 8.83
C HIS A 356 -1.43 1.22 7.73
N PRO A 357 -2.73 1.53 7.63
CA PRO A 357 -3.63 0.86 6.69
C PRO A 357 -3.20 1.00 5.23
N TRP A 358 -2.60 2.14 4.87
CA TRP A 358 -2.09 2.35 3.52
C TRP A 358 -0.92 1.41 3.15
N TYR A 359 -0.22 0.82 4.12
CA TYR A 359 0.86 -0.16 3.87
C TYR A 359 0.32 -1.49 3.34
N LEU A 360 -0.95 -1.80 3.62
CA LEU A 360 -1.57 -3.03 3.14
C LEU A 360 -1.90 -2.98 1.64
N ASN A 361 -1.81 -1.81 1.00
CA ASN A 361 -1.94 -1.73 -0.46
C ASN A 361 -0.82 -2.48 -1.20
N TRP A 362 0.36 -2.64 -0.58
CA TRP A 362 1.49 -3.37 -1.16
C TRP A 362 1.25 -4.88 -1.23
N ILE A 363 0.47 -5.44 -0.30
CA ILE A 363 -0.03 -6.81 -0.42
C ILE A 363 -1.31 -6.86 -1.27
N LEU A 364 -2.19 -5.85 -1.17
CA LEU A 364 -3.42 -5.78 -1.97
C LEU A 364 -3.14 -5.93 -3.46
N ILE A 365 -2.02 -5.39 -3.94
CA ILE A 365 -1.66 -5.54 -5.35
C ILE A 365 -1.29 -6.98 -5.77
N LEU A 366 -1.01 -7.87 -4.83
CA LEU A 366 -0.71 -9.27 -5.11
C LEU A 366 -1.94 -10.18 -4.94
N ILE A 367 -2.96 -9.75 -4.18
CA ILE A 367 -4.17 -10.54 -3.94
C ILE A 367 -4.91 -10.89 -5.25
N PRO A 368 -5.09 -10.00 -6.25
CA PRO A 368 -5.68 -10.38 -7.54
C PRO A 368 -4.93 -11.51 -8.28
N LEU A 369 -3.63 -11.63 -8.05
CA LEU A 369 -2.76 -12.64 -8.68
C LEU A 369 -2.70 -13.93 -7.84
N PHE A 370 -2.90 -13.80 -6.53
CA PHE A 370 -2.83 -14.86 -5.55
C PHE A 370 -3.91 -14.62 -4.47
N PRO A 371 -5.18 -14.97 -4.75
CA PRO A 371 -6.35 -14.55 -3.96
C PRO A 371 -6.52 -15.39 -2.69
N ASN A 372 -5.46 -15.46 -1.90
CA ASN A 372 -5.40 -16.13 -0.62
C ASN A 372 -6.20 -15.39 0.45
N TRP A 373 -6.85 -16.15 1.32
CA TRP A 373 -7.74 -15.64 2.34
C TRP A 373 -6.99 -14.89 3.44
N SER A 374 -5.73 -15.23 3.72
CA SER A 374 -4.89 -14.49 4.67
C SER A 374 -4.80 -13.01 4.31
N GLY A 375 -4.42 -12.69 3.08
CA GLY A 375 -4.35 -11.31 2.57
C GLY A 375 -5.73 -10.67 2.39
N ILE A 376 -6.72 -11.40 1.88
CA ILE A 376 -8.10 -10.87 1.72
C ILE A 376 -8.67 -10.44 3.08
N TYR A 377 -8.50 -11.29 4.10
CA TYR A 377 -8.94 -10.98 5.45
C TYR A 377 -8.16 -9.79 6.01
N LEU A 378 -6.83 -9.78 5.89
CA LEU A 378 -5.98 -8.69 6.41
C LEU A 378 -6.42 -7.33 5.87
N VAL A 379 -6.59 -7.19 4.54
CA VAL A 379 -6.99 -5.91 3.92
C VAL A 379 -8.44 -5.50 4.24
N SER A 380 -9.29 -6.44 4.67
CA SER A 380 -10.64 -6.15 5.17
C SER A 380 -10.61 -5.73 6.65
N ALA A 381 -9.91 -6.50 7.49
CA ALA A 381 -9.91 -6.34 8.93
C ALA A 381 -9.21 -5.04 9.36
N VAL A 382 -8.22 -4.55 8.60
CA VAL A 382 -7.50 -3.30 8.89
C VAL A 382 -8.42 -2.07 9.02
N SER A 383 -9.64 -2.13 8.50
CA SER A 383 -10.62 -1.07 8.70
C SER A 383 -10.96 -0.83 10.18
N PHE A 384 -10.75 -1.80 11.07
CA PHE A 384 -10.92 -1.62 12.51
C PHE A 384 -9.93 -0.63 13.11
N THR A 385 -8.74 -0.45 12.52
CA THR A 385 -7.81 0.62 12.92
C THR A 385 -8.40 2.03 12.82
N SER A 386 -9.48 2.23 12.04
CA SER A 386 -10.21 3.49 12.03
C SER A 386 -10.78 3.89 13.39
N LEU A 387 -10.96 2.94 14.32
CA LEU A 387 -11.34 3.23 15.70
C LEU A 387 -10.26 4.02 16.45
N THR A 388 -8.98 3.83 16.11
CA THR A 388 -7.90 4.66 16.64
C THR A 388 -8.00 6.10 16.13
N ILE A 389 -8.28 6.26 14.83
CA ILE A 389 -8.49 7.57 14.20
C ILE A 389 -9.71 8.26 14.84
N LEU A 390 -10.80 7.52 15.04
CA LEU A 390 -12.01 8.00 15.69
C LEU A 390 -11.71 8.52 17.10
N ASN A 391 -11.03 7.72 17.91
CA ASN A 391 -10.69 8.11 19.28
C ASN A 391 -9.73 9.32 19.31
N TYR A 392 -8.79 9.38 18.37
CA TYR A 392 -7.88 10.51 18.27
C TYR A 392 -8.61 11.80 17.88
N LYS A 393 -9.47 11.78 16.85
CA LYS A 393 -10.20 12.99 16.41
C LYS A 393 -11.27 13.44 17.41
N LEU A 394 -11.87 12.53 18.19
CA LEU A 394 -12.88 12.89 19.21
C LEU A 394 -12.27 13.29 20.55
N ASN A 395 -11.21 12.60 21.00
CA ASN A 395 -10.70 12.71 22.37
C ASN A 395 -9.23 13.16 22.45
N GLY A 396 -8.55 13.36 21.31
CA GLY A 396 -7.12 13.71 21.25
C GLY A 396 -6.17 12.57 21.63
N VAL A 397 -6.69 11.34 21.81
CA VAL A 397 -5.90 10.21 22.31
C VAL A 397 -5.59 9.23 21.18
N TRP A 398 -4.32 9.19 20.77
CA TRP A 398 -3.81 8.15 19.88
C TRP A 398 -3.40 6.92 20.70
N LYS A 399 -4.06 5.78 20.48
CA LYS A 399 -3.80 4.55 21.24
C LYS A 399 -3.97 3.31 20.38
N ASP A 400 -3.07 2.35 20.55
CA ASP A 400 -3.19 0.99 20.02
C ASP A 400 -4.14 0.15 20.87
N TYR A 401 -5.00 -0.63 20.21
CA TYR A 401 -5.91 -1.58 20.87
C TYR A 401 -5.46 -3.02 20.58
N LEU A 402 -5.02 -3.74 21.61
CA LEU A 402 -4.61 -5.14 21.49
C LEU A 402 -5.73 -6.03 20.91
N ALA A 403 -6.98 -5.78 21.29
CA ALA A 403 -8.11 -6.53 20.74
C ALA A 403 -8.24 -6.37 19.21
N ILE A 404 -8.02 -5.16 18.68
CA ILE A 404 -8.00 -4.90 17.24
C ILE A 404 -6.84 -5.64 16.58
N GLN A 405 -5.65 -5.59 17.18
CA GLN A 405 -4.48 -6.33 16.67
C GLN A 405 -4.73 -7.85 16.64
N ILE A 406 -5.34 -8.43 17.69
CA ILE A 406 -5.67 -9.86 17.70
C ILE A 406 -6.68 -10.19 16.59
N ILE A 407 -7.75 -9.39 16.44
CA ILE A 407 -8.75 -9.56 15.37
C ILE A 407 -8.09 -9.48 14.00
N GLU A 408 -7.19 -8.52 13.77
CA GLU A 408 -6.55 -8.31 12.48
C GLU A 408 -5.53 -9.40 12.13
N TYR A 409 -4.68 -9.81 13.07
CA TYR A 409 -3.50 -10.63 12.75
C TYR A 409 -3.66 -12.11 13.08
N LEU A 410 -4.39 -12.50 14.12
CA LEU A 410 -4.47 -13.92 14.51
C LEU A 410 -5.10 -14.80 13.42
N PRO A 411 -6.24 -14.41 12.81
CA PRO A 411 -6.81 -15.16 11.68
C PRO A 411 -5.86 -15.22 10.48
N VAL A 412 -5.12 -14.13 10.22
CA VAL A 412 -4.17 -14.04 9.11
C VAL A 412 -3.02 -15.01 9.30
N ILE A 413 -2.46 -15.09 10.51
CA ILE A 413 -1.40 -16.04 10.86
C ILE A 413 -1.90 -17.49 10.64
N ILE A 414 -3.07 -17.83 11.18
CA ILE A 414 -3.67 -19.17 11.03
C ILE A 414 -3.92 -19.51 9.55
N LEU A 415 -4.53 -18.59 8.79
CA LEU A 415 -4.78 -18.76 7.37
C LEU A 415 -3.48 -18.90 6.58
N SER A 416 -2.46 -18.11 6.87
CA SER A 416 -1.17 -18.17 6.16
C SER A 416 -0.46 -19.51 6.35
N ILE A 417 -0.53 -20.09 7.56
CA ILE A 417 0.06 -21.40 7.86
C ILE A 417 -0.67 -22.50 7.08
N THR A 418 -2.01 -22.48 7.08
CA THR A 418 -2.81 -23.47 6.34
C THR A 418 -2.61 -23.35 4.83
N GLU A 419 -2.58 -22.13 4.29
CA GLU A 419 -2.29 -21.88 2.88
C GLU A 419 -0.89 -22.36 2.47
N LEU A 420 0.14 -22.09 3.29
CA LEU A 420 1.51 -22.57 3.04
C LEU A 420 1.61 -24.10 3.10
N TYR A 421 0.90 -24.74 4.02
CA TYR A 421 0.88 -26.19 4.14
C TYR A 421 0.25 -26.87 2.91
N HIS A 422 -0.77 -26.24 2.31
CA HIS A 422 -1.46 -26.77 1.14
C HIS A 422 -0.82 -26.40 -0.20
N LEU A 423 0.15 -25.48 -0.22
CA LEU A 423 0.87 -25.13 -1.45
C LEU A 423 1.80 -26.26 -1.88
N LYS A 424 1.41 -26.97 -2.94
CA LYS A 424 2.27 -27.98 -3.56
C LYS A 424 3.52 -27.32 -4.16
N PRO A 425 4.74 -27.84 -3.90
CA PRO A 425 5.94 -27.36 -4.57
C PRO A 425 5.85 -27.59 -6.07
N PHE A 426 6.32 -26.63 -6.87
CA PHE A 426 6.33 -26.74 -8.34
C PHE A 426 7.19 -27.94 -8.78
N SER A 427 6.63 -28.81 -9.63
CA SER A 427 7.37 -29.93 -10.21
C SER A 427 8.28 -29.43 -11.35
N SER A 428 9.47 -30.00 -11.49
CA SER A 428 10.43 -29.63 -12.55
C SER A 428 9.97 -29.97 -13.98
N HIS A 429 8.81 -30.62 -14.14
CA HIS A 429 8.21 -30.99 -15.43
C HIS A 429 7.20 -29.96 -15.97
N ASP A 430 6.83 -28.93 -15.20
CA ASP A 430 5.84 -27.92 -15.62
C ASP A 430 6.45 -26.70 -16.35
N LYS A 431 7.65 -26.84 -16.93
CA LYS A 431 8.41 -25.72 -17.55
C LYS A 431 7.78 -25.16 -18.83
N GLU A 432 6.82 -25.84 -19.44
CA GLU A 432 6.31 -25.42 -20.77
C GLU A 432 5.06 -24.55 -20.73
N LYS A 433 4.34 -24.45 -19.61
CA LYS A 433 3.32 -23.43 -19.37
C LYS A 433 3.24 -23.17 -17.87
N PRO A 434 3.25 -21.90 -17.40
CA PRO A 434 2.92 -21.63 -16.02
C PRO A 434 1.44 -22.00 -15.81
N LYS A 435 1.20 -23.24 -15.38
CA LYS A 435 -0.10 -23.63 -14.85
C LYS A 435 -0.21 -22.98 -13.49
N PHE A 436 -0.83 -21.81 -13.46
CA PHE A 436 -1.36 -21.23 -12.24
C PHE A 436 -2.53 -22.12 -11.80
N SER A 437 -2.23 -23.25 -11.17
CA SER A 437 -3.25 -24.01 -10.46
C SER A 437 -3.60 -23.22 -9.21
N LEU A 438 -4.73 -22.50 -9.27
CA LEU A 438 -5.42 -21.94 -8.13
C LEU A 438 -5.91 -23.05 -7.19
#